data_AF-A0A1A7XWR3-F1
#
_entry.id   AF-A0A1A7XWR3-F1
#
_cell.length_a   1.000
_cell.length_b   1.000
_cell.length_c   1.000
_cell.angle_alpha   90.00
_cell.angle_beta   90.00
_cell.angle_gamma   90.00
#
_symmetry.space_group_name_H-M   'P 1'
#
loop_
_entity.id
_entity.type
_entity.pdbx_description
1 polymer ?
#
loop_
_entity_poly.entity_id
_entity_poly.type
_entity_poly.pdbx_seq_one_letter_code
_entity_poly.pdbx_strand_id
1 'polypeptide(L)'
;ITDINDNPPVFEKEERRFEISESAVVGSKFMLEKALDPDIDGGEPHRSGTVRIHVTVLDANDNAPVCSQPVYKAEVKENSPEGTVVTTVSANDADKGINGEVTFSIPHVGKDAKQLFDVNDKTGEIRVAGKLDFEKSKTYQINIQASDHGGYTDTCKVNIQVIDENDNVPTIQLMSFSNSVSEDSLPGTTIAVINVDDEDSERNGL
;
A
#
# COMPACT_ATOMS: atom_id res chain seq x y z
N ILE A 1 -22.00 -73.25 6.81
CA ILE A 1 -20.67 -72.94 6.28
C ILE A 1 -20.13 -71.89 7.24
N THR A 2 -19.17 -72.26 8.07
CA THR A 2 -18.43 -71.30 8.91
C THR A 2 -17.57 -70.47 7.97
N ASP A 3 -17.80 -69.16 7.98
CA ASP A 3 -16.95 -68.22 7.28
C ASP A 3 -15.59 -68.19 7.98
N ILE A 4 -14.51 -68.17 7.22
CA ILE A 4 -13.15 -68.12 7.79
C ILE A 4 -12.69 -66.69 7.60
N ASN A 5 -12.32 -65.99 8.69
CA ASN A 5 -11.81 -64.61 8.61
C ASN A 5 -10.46 -64.56 7.88
N ASP A 6 -10.52 -64.56 6.55
CA ASP A 6 -9.39 -64.65 5.65
C ASP A 6 -9.24 -63.42 4.73
N ASN A 7 -10.11 -62.41 4.87
CA ASN A 7 -10.01 -61.15 4.15
C ASN A 7 -9.90 -59.96 5.13
N PRO A 8 -8.88 -59.09 5.01
CA PRO A 8 -8.88 -57.85 5.77
C PRO A 8 -9.96 -56.90 5.23
N PRO A 9 -10.57 -56.05 6.07
CA PRO A 9 -11.48 -55.02 5.59
C PRO A 9 -10.74 -54.03 4.67
N VAL A 10 -11.36 -53.67 3.55
CA VAL A 10 -10.75 -52.84 2.50
C VAL A 10 -11.52 -51.55 2.30
N PHE A 11 -10.80 -50.44 2.17
CA PHE A 11 -11.36 -49.17 1.72
C PHE A 11 -11.29 -49.09 0.20
N GLU A 12 -12.31 -48.53 -0.45
CA GLU A 12 -12.33 -48.38 -1.92
C GLU A 12 -11.15 -47.54 -2.46
N LYS A 13 -10.55 -46.71 -1.62
CA LYS A 13 -9.34 -45.93 -1.94
C LYS A 13 -8.29 -46.11 -0.86
N GLU A 14 -7.03 -46.22 -1.29
CA GLU A 14 -5.86 -46.25 -0.40
C GLU A 14 -5.57 -44.89 0.26
N GLU A 15 -6.02 -43.81 -0.38
CA GLU A 15 -5.91 -42.44 0.13
C GLU A 15 -7.20 -41.64 0.00
N ARG A 16 -7.41 -40.72 0.94
CA ARG A 16 -8.46 -39.69 0.90
C ARG A 16 -7.86 -38.33 1.18
N ARG A 17 -8.26 -37.34 0.37
CA ARG A 17 -7.83 -35.95 0.49
C ARG A 17 -9.01 -35.10 0.97
N PHE A 18 -8.77 -34.30 1.99
CA PHE A 18 -9.72 -33.31 2.49
C PHE A 18 -9.08 -31.94 2.42
N GLU A 19 -9.86 -30.96 1.97
CA GLU A 19 -9.51 -29.56 2.02
C GLU A 19 -10.42 -28.89 3.04
N ILE A 20 -9.84 -28.31 4.07
CA ILE A 20 -10.57 -27.64 5.16
C ILE A 20 -10.15 -26.18 5.19
N SER A 21 -11.09 -25.25 5.23
CA SER A 21 -10.75 -23.84 5.47
C SER A 21 -10.22 -23.68 6.90
N GLU A 22 -9.23 -22.80 7.10
CA GLU A 22 -8.75 -22.48 8.45
C GLU A 22 -9.81 -21.80 9.34
N SER A 23 -10.80 -21.15 8.72
CA SER A 23 -11.98 -20.61 9.41
C SER A 23 -13.05 -21.68 9.70
N ALA A 24 -12.78 -22.97 9.46
CA ALA A 24 -13.71 -24.04 9.77
C ALA A 24 -14.01 -24.12 11.28
N VAL A 25 -15.28 -24.33 11.62
CA VAL A 25 -15.73 -24.38 13.02
C VAL A 25 -15.13 -25.58 13.74
N VAL A 26 -14.64 -25.37 14.96
CA VAL A 26 -14.14 -26.45 15.82
C VAL A 26 -15.22 -27.50 16.04
N GLY A 27 -14.90 -28.76 15.76
CA GLY A 27 -15.85 -29.88 15.85
C GLY A 27 -16.55 -30.22 14.53
N SER A 28 -16.20 -29.56 13.43
CA SER A 28 -16.59 -29.97 12.08
C SER A 28 -16.24 -31.44 11.83
N LYS A 29 -17.22 -32.24 11.38
CA LYS A 29 -17.06 -33.67 11.12
C LYS A 29 -17.03 -33.92 9.62
N PHE A 30 -16.04 -34.67 9.16
CA PHE A 30 -15.92 -35.10 7.78
C PHE A 30 -16.22 -36.59 7.72
N MET A 31 -17.21 -36.97 6.90
CA MET A 31 -17.60 -38.37 6.76
C MET A 31 -16.54 -39.14 5.99
N LEU A 32 -16.17 -40.31 6.52
CA LEU A 32 -15.35 -41.29 5.84
C LEU A 32 -16.25 -42.36 5.24
N GLU A 33 -15.86 -42.90 4.09
CA GLU A 33 -16.47 -44.12 3.57
C GLU A 33 -16.16 -45.29 4.51
N LYS A 34 -17.14 -46.18 4.66
CA LYS A 34 -16.97 -47.40 5.44
C LYS A 34 -16.00 -48.32 4.71
N ALA A 35 -15.17 -49.02 5.47
CA ALA A 35 -14.46 -50.18 4.94
C ALA A 35 -15.47 -51.29 4.63
N LEU A 36 -15.25 -51.99 3.53
CA LEU A 36 -15.99 -53.19 3.17
C LEU A 36 -15.24 -54.39 3.74
N ASP A 37 -15.94 -55.15 4.58
CA ASP A 37 -15.47 -56.43 5.08
C ASP A 37 -16.27 -57.53 4.37
N PRO A 38 -15.62 -58.39 3.56
CA PRO A 38 -16.29 -59.51 2.90
C PRO A 38 -16.80 -60.57 3.88
N ASP A 39 -16.26 -60.61 5.11
CA ASP A 39 -16.46 -61.69 6.06
C ASP A 39 -17.67 -61.38 6.98
N ILE A 40 -18.54 -62.38 7.23
CA ILE A 40 -19.89 -62.20 7.82
C ILE A 40 -19.90 -62.21 9.36
N ASP A 41 -18.87 -62.75 10.02
CA ASP A 41 -18.90 -63.03 11.46
C ASP A 41 -17.79 -62.36 12.29
N GLY A 42 -16.95 -61.50 11.70
CA GLY A 42 -15.92 -60.76 12.42
C GLY A 42 -14.94 -61.66 13.17
N GLY A 43 -14.74 -62.90 12.68
CA GLY A 43 -14.07 -64.00 13.36
C GLY A 43 -12.62 -63.73 13.79
N GLU A 44 -12.02 -64.69 14.48
CA GLU A 44 -10.61 -64.63 14.85
C GLU A 44 -9.71 -65.28 13.77
N PRO A 45 -8.53 -64.71 13.48
CA PRO A 45 -7.95 -63.51 14.08
C PRO A 45 -8.51 -62.22 13.47
N HIS A 46 -8.66 -61.18 14.30
CA HIS A 46 -9.09 -59.87 13.81
C HIS A 46 -8.09 -59.28 12.82
N ARG A 47 -8.59 -58.88 11.64
CA ARG A 47 -7.81 -58.19 10.61
C ARG A 47 -8.19 -56.71 10.56
N SER A 48 -7.24 -55.87 10.16
CA SER A 48 -7.45 -54.42 10.07
C SER A 48 -7.03 -53.90 8.70
N GLY A 49 -7.84 -53.01 8.13
CA GLY A 49 -7.52 -52.19 6.98
C GLY A 49 -7.09 -50.79 7.42
N THR A 50 -6.19 -50.16 6.66
CA THR A 50 -5.78 -48.77 6.90
C THR A 50 -5.99 -47.95 5.63
N VAL A 51 -6.39 -46.69 5.80
CA VAL A 51 -6.50 -45.70 4.72
C VAL A 51 -5.71 -44.45 5.13
N ARG A 52 -4.95 -43.89 4.19
CA ARG A 52 -4.21 -42.65 4.44
C ARG A 52 -5.12 -41.46 4.24
N ILE A 53 -5.15 -40.55 5.21
CA ILE A 53 -5.91 -39.32 5.12
C ILE A 53 -4.93 -38.16 5.01
N HIS A 54 -5.02 -37.43 3.90
CA HIS A 54 -4.32 -36.18 3.67
C HIS A 54 -5.28 -35.03 3.91
N VAL A 55 -5.00 -34.22 4.94
CA VAL A 55 -5.78 -33.02 5.22
C VAL A 55 -4.93 -31.81 4.83
N THR A 56 -5.45 -31.02 3.90
CA THR A 56 -4.88 -29.73 3.50
C THR A 56 -5.72 -28.64 4.13
N VAL A 57 -5.09 -27.72 4.84
CA VAL A 57 -5.75 -26.52 5.34
C VAL A 57 -5.66 -25.45 4.26
N LEU A 58 -6.82 -25.00 3.77
CA LEU A 58 -6.97 -23.86 2.88
C LEU A 58 -6.97 -22.58 3.72
N ASP A 59 -6.16 -21.63 3.30
CA ASP A 59 -6.12 -20.28 3.85
C ASP A 59 -7.43 -19.56 3.58
N ALA A 60 -7.92 -18.80 4.55
CA ALA A 60 -9.05 -17.92 4.43
C ALA A 60 -8.56 -16.49 4.64
N ASN A 61 -9.09 -15.55 3.86
CA ASN A 61 -8.72 -14.16 4.01
C ASN A 61 -9.37 -13.61 5.30
N ASP A 62 -8.67 -13.70 6.42
CA ASP A 62 -9.18 -13.32 7.74
C ASP A 62 -8.28 -12.31 8.47
N ASN A 63 -7.14 -11.96 7.88
CA ASN A 63 -6.32 -10.84 8.30
C ASN A 63 -6.49 -9.69 7.30
N ALA A 64 -6.39 -8.47 7.82
CA ALA A 64 -6.38 -7.28 6.99
C ALA A 64 -4.92 -6.84 6.78
N PRO A 65 -4.61 -6.19 5.65
CA PRO A 65 -3.27 -5.66 5.44
C PRO A 65 -2.98 -4.59 6.48
N VAL A 66 -1.76 -4.52 6.99
CA VAL A 66 -1.35 -3.53 8.00
C VAL A 66 -0.17 -2.73 7.48
N CYS A 67 -0.35 -1.41 7.35
CA CYS A 67 0.74 -0.50 7.01
C CYS A 67 1.82 -0.50 8.09
N SER A 68 3.09 -0.58 7.69
CA SER A 68 4.21 -0.66 8.64
C SER A 68 4.35 0.60 9.49
N GLN A 69 3.87 1.74 8.98
CA GLN A 69 3.79 3.00 9.73
C GLN A 69 2.45 3.68 9.48
N PRO A 70 1.86 4.33 10.50
CA PRO A 70 0.63 5.11 10.32
C PRO A 70 0.86 6.40 9.54
N VAL A 71 2.07 6.97 9.62
CA VAL A 71 2.47 8.21 8.96
C VAL A 71 3.91 8.11 8.44
N TYR A 72 4.09 8.31 7.15
CA TYR A 72 5.38 8.45 6.48
C TYR A 72 5.69 9.94 6.25
N LYS A 73 6.96 10.31 6.35
CA LYS A 73 7.45 11.66 6.06
C LYS A 73 8.48 11.60 4.95
N ALA A 74 8.36 12.52 4.00
CA ALA A 74 9.26 12.61 2.87
C ALA A 74 9.48 14.06 2.47
N GLU A 75 10.58 14.31 1.76
CA GLU A 75 10.93 15.60 1.20
C GLU A 75 11.23 15.43 -0.28
N VAL A 76 10.84 16.40 -1.10
CA VAL A 76 11.07 16.40 -2.55
C VAL A 76 11.29 17.82 -3.03
N LYS A 77 12.26 18.04 -3.92
CA LYS A 77 12.48 19.36 -4.52
C LYS A 77 11.38 19.68 -5.52
N GLU A 78 10.97 20.93 -5.62
CA GLU A 78 9.92 21.32 -6.57
C GLU A 78 10.30 21.06 -8.04
N ASN A 79 11.58 21.25 -8.38
CA ASN A 79 12.13 21.00 -9.71
C ASN A 79 12.42 19.52 -10.00
N SER A 80 11.97 18.60 -9.12
CA SER A 80 12.18 17.16 -9.33
C SER A 80 11.45 16.69 -10.60
N PRO A 81 12.13 15.95 -11.51
CA PRO A 81 11.50 15.47 -12.72
C PRO A 81 10.42 14.42 -12.41
N GLU A 82 9.45 14.31 -13.30
CA GLU A 82 8.44 13.25 -13.25
C GLU A 82 9.11 11.86 -13.22
N GLY A 83 8.59 10.97 -12.38
CA GLY A 83 9.14 9.65 -12.10
C GLY A 83 10.15 9.60 -10.96
N THR A 84 10.54 10.74 -10.38
CA THR A 84 11.40 10.78 -9.18
C THR A 84 10.71 10.08 -8.01
N VAL A 85 11.44 9.19 -7.34
CA VAL A 85 10.95 8.48 -6.14
C VAL A 85 10.99 9.41 -4.95
N VAL A 86 9.84 9.61 -4.31
CA VAL A 86 9.66 10.45 -3.12
C VAL A 86 9.85 9.62 -1.85
N THR A 87 9.16 8.48 -1.78
CA THR A 87 9.24 7.56 -0.65
C THR A 87 8.69 6.19 -1.03
N THR A 88 8.81 5.22 -0.14
CA THR A 88 8.25 3.87 -0.33
C THR A 88 7.45 3.51 0.90
N VAL A 89 6.17 3.21 0.71
CA VAL A 89 5.32 2.66 1.77
C VAL A 89 5.39 1.14 1.77
N SER A 90 5.08 0.55 2.91
CA SER A 90 5.05 -0.90 3.06
C SER A 90 3.87 -1.30 3.93
N ALA A 91 3.25 -2.42 3.57
CA ALA A 91 2.18 -3.03 4.32
C ALA A 91 2.40 -4.55 4.34
N ASN A 92 1.96 -5.20 5.41
CA ASN A 92 2.06 -6.63 5.59
C ASN A 92 0.69 -7.21 5.91
N ASP A 93 0.33 -8.27 5.20
CA ASP A 93 -0.81 -9.10 5.51
C ASP A 93 -0.31 -10.45 6.06
N ALA A 94 -1.03 -11.03 7.03
CA ALA A 94 -0.64 -12.28 7.68
C ALA A 94 -1.19 -13.53 6.97
N ASP A 95 -2.08 -13.35 5.99
CA ASP A 95 -2.67 -14.43 5.19
C ASP A 95 -1.65 -15.03 4.21
N LYS A 96 -1.90 -16.26 3.71
CA LYS A 96 -0.96 -16.96 2.83
C LYS A 96 -1.30 -16.80 1.35
N GLY A 97 -0.25 -16.74 0.53
CA GLY A 97 -0.39 -16.74 -0.92
C GLY A 97 -1.04 -15.45 -1.40
N ILE A 98 -2.08 -15.56 -2.21
CA ILE A 98 -2.76 -14.40 -2.83
C ILE A 98 -3.54 -13.55 -1.82
N ASN A 99 -4.05 -14.16 -0.75
CA ASN A 99 -4.74 -13.46 0.33
C ASN A 99 -3.77 -12.51 1.06
N GLY A 100 -2.50 -12.91 1.19
CA GLY A 100 -1.45 -12.07 1.75
C GLY A 100 -0.82 -11.06 0.76
N GLU A 101 -1.22 -11.05 -0.52
CA GLU A 101 -0.66 -10.14 -1.51
C GLU A 101 -1.36 -8.78 -1.41
N VAL A 102 -0.58 -7.77 -1.02
CA VAL A 102 -1.06 -6.40 -0.80
C VAL A 102 -0.79 -5.53 -2.02
N THR A 103 -1.81 -4.75 -2.40
CA THR A 103 -1.73 -3.74 -3.44
C THR A 103 -1.91 -2.34 -2.86
N PHE A 104 -1.21 -1.36 -3.44
CA PHE A 104 -1.27 0.04 -3.00
C PHE A 104 -2.02 0.91 -3.99
N SER A 105 -2.79 1.87 -3.48
CA SER A 105 -3.45 2.86 -4.31
C SER A 105 -3.60 4.20 -3.58
N ILE A 106 -3.70 5.28 -4.35
CA ILE A 106 -4.08 6.59 -3.82
C ILE A 106 -5.61 6.71 -3.98
N PRO A 107 -6.40 6.51 -2.91
CA PRO A 107 -7.85 6.77 -2.94
C PRO A 107 -8.10 8.19 -3.43
N HIS A 108 -9.30 8.48 -3.96
CA HIS A 108 -9.61 9.81 -4.50
C HIS A 108 -9.52 10.91 -3.42
N VAL A 109 -8.34 11.52 -3.27
CA VAL A 109 -8.06 12.65 -2.38
C VAL A 109 -8.04 13.93 -3.22
N GLY A 110 -9.19 14.61 -3.33
CA GLY A 110 -9.29 15.88 -4.06
C GLY A 110 -8.88 15.80 -5.53
N LYS A 111 -9.01 16.90 -6.28
CA LYS A 111 -8.58 16.92 -7.69
C LYS A 111 -7.06 17.06 -7.86
N ASP A 112 -6.34 17.52 -6.83
CA ASP A 112 -4.98 18.04 -7.00
C ASP A 112 -3.89 17.00 -6.65
N ALA A 113 -4.01 16.25 -5.55
CA ALA A 113 -2.95 15.36 -5.11
C ALA A 113 -2.72 14.15 -6.03
N LYS A 114 -3.80 13.60 -6.62
CA LYS A 114 -3.72 12.45 -7.54
C LYS A 114 -3.07 12.78 -8.89
N GLN A 115 -2.95 14.07 -9.24
CA GLN A 115 -2.26 14.51 -10.45
C GLN A 115 -0.75 14.72 -10.23
N LEU A 116 -0.34 14.91 -8.98
CA LEU A 116 1.03 15.26 -8.60
C LEU A 116 1.85 14.07 -8.13
N PHE A 117 1.20 13.04 -7.60
CA PHE A 117 1.85 11.83 -7.11
C PHE A 117 1.17 10.58 -7.63
N ASP A 118 1.99 9.57 -7.92
CA ASP A 118 1.56 8.22 -8.28
C ASP A 118 2.17 7.21 -7.32
N VAL A 119 1.53 6.05 -7.16
CA VAL A 119 2.04 4.94 -6.33
C VAL A 119 2.08 3.67 -7.16
N ASN A 120 3.21 2.97 -7.09
CA ASN A 120 3.30 1.64 -7.65
C ASN A 120 2.47 0.66 -6.82
N ASP A 121 1.55 -0.04 -7.49
CA ASP A 121 0.61 -0.97 -6.88
C ASP A 121 1.28 -2.12 -6.14
N LYS A 122 2.46 -2.58 -6.56
CA LYS A 122 3.15 -3.74 -5.98
C LYS A 122 4.28 -3.39 -5.04
N THR A 123 5.06 -2.35 -5.36
CA THR A 123 6.24 -1.99 -4.58
C THR A 123 5.94 -0.96 -3.49
N GLY A 124 4.79 -0.28 -3.55
CA GLY A 124 4.46 0.83 -2.65
C GLY A 124 5.33 2.06 -2.88
N GLU A 125 6.07 2.12 -3.98
CA GLU A 125 6.93 3.26 -4.31
C GLU A 125 6.10 4.43 -4.82
N ILE A 126 6.23 5.58 -4.15
CA ILE A 126 5.53 6.82 -4.48
C ILE A 126 6.45 7.69 -5.30
N ARG A 127 5.96 8.16 -6.44
CA ARG A 127 6.70 8.96 -7.42
C ARG A 127 6.01 10.28 -7.72
N VAL A 128 6.80 11.25 -8.15
CA VAL A 128 6.30 12.50 -8.74
C VAL A 128 5.65 12.19 -10.09
N ALA A 129 4.40 12.62 -10.28
CA ALA A 129 3.62 12.41 -11.50
C ALA A 129 3.27 13.71 -12.22
N GLY A 130 3.46 14.86 -11.56
CA GLY A 130 3.21 16.18 -12.13
C GLY A 130 4.17 17.22 -11.56
N LYS A 131 4.04 18.46 -12.04
CA LYS A 131 4.92 19.56 -11.62
C LYS A 131 4.60 20.00 -10.20
N LEU A 132 5.62 19.96 -9.35
CA LEU A 132 5.59 20.55 -8.03
C LEU A 132 6.01 22.02 -8.13
N ASP A 133 5.52 22.82 -7.19
CA ASP A 133 5.66 24.28 -7.15
C ASP A 133 5.52 24.65 -5.66
N PHE A 134 6.61 25.13 -5.08
CA PHE A 134 6.73 25.45 -3.66
C PHE A 134 5.90 26.68 -3.30
N GLU A 135 5.90 27.71 -4.15
CA GLU A 135 5.14 28.96 -4.01
C GLU A 135 3.64 28.66 -3.95
N LYS A 136 3.19 27.69 -4.74
CA LYS A 136 1.80 27.23 -4.72
C LYS A 136 1.47 26.36 -3.51
N SER A 137 2.32 25.42 -3.13
CA SER A 137 2.05 24.49 -2.04
C SER A 137 3.32 23.86 -1.45
N LYS A 138 3.66 24.31 -0.24
CA LYS A 138 4.84 23.85 0.52
C LYS A 138 4.73 22.41 1.07
N THR A 139 3.51 21.90 1.21
CA THR A 139 3.27 20.57 1.79
C THR A 139 2.11 19.85 1.11
N TYR A 140 2.27 18.56 0.88
CA TYR A 140 1.21 17.67 0.44
C TYR A 140 0.98 16.56 1.46
N GLN A 141 -0.30 16.25 1.72
CA GLN A 141 -0.69 15.10 2.51
C GLN A 141 -1.51 14.16 1.63
N ILE A 142 -0.99 12.97 1.41
CA ILE A 142 -1.68 11.92 0.65
C ILE A 142 -1.99 10.74 1.56
N ASN A 143 -3.15 10.13 1.36
CA ASN A 143 -3.50 8.87 2.02
C ASN A 143 -3.19 7.76 1.04
N ILE A 144 -2.52 6.71 1.48
CA ILE A 144 -2.28 5.50 0.69
C ILE A 144 -3.12 4.38 1.28
N GLN A 145 -3.92 3.76 0.43
CA GLN A 145 -4.70 2.59 0.78
C GLN A 145 -3.92 1.33 0.40
N ALA A 146 -3.68 0.47 1.39
CA ALA A 146 -3.20 -0.89 1.20
C ALA A 146 -4.42 -1.82 1.17
N SER A 147 -4.55 -2.63 0.13
CA SER A 147 -5.69 -3.53 -0.08
C SER A 147 -5.21 -4.94 -0.39
N ASP A 148 -5.81 -5.93 0.25
CA ASP A 148 -5.63 -7.34 -0.10
C ASP A 148 -6.56 -7.74 -1.28
N HIS A 149 -6.56 -9.03 -1.62
CA HIS A 149 -7.46 -9.58 -2.64
C HIS A 149 -8.83 -10.01 -2.09
N GLY A 150 -9.01 -10.06 -0.77
CA GLY A 150 -10.27 -10.43 -0.11
C GLY A 150 -11.18 -9.24 0.24
N GLY A 151 -10.71 -8.01 -0.01
CA GLY A 151 -11.45 -6.77 0.20
C GLY A 151 -11.21 -6.08 1.54
N TYR A 152 -10.26 -6.55 2.37
CA TYR A 152 -9.81 -5.76 3.51
C TYR A 152 -8.80 -4.71 3.08
N THR A 153 -8.83 -3.59 3.79
CA THR A 153 -7.98 -2.45 3.47
C THR A 153 -7.51 -1.76 4.74
N ASP A 154 -6.29 -1.23 4.70
CA ASP A 154 -5.76 -0.29 5.69
C ASP A 154 -5.30 0.99 4.98
N THR A 155 -5.14 2.07 5.74
CA THR A 155 -4.77 3.37 5.19
C THR A 155 -3.70 4.04 6.03
N CYS A 156 -2.58 4.39 5.41
CA CYS A 156 -1.52 5.20 6.00
C CYS A 156 -1.44 6.59 5.37
N LYS A 157 -0.87 7.54 6.10
CA LYS A 157 -0.68 8.92 5.63
C LYS A 157 0.77 9.12 5.17
N VAL A 158 0.96 9.92 4.15
CA VAL A 158 2.29 10.36 3.70
C VAL A 158 2.30 11.88 3.65
N ASN A 159 3.15 12.47 4.47
CA ASN A 159 3.36 13.90 4.56
C ASN A 159 4.62 14.24 3.76
N ILE A 160 4.44 14.99 2.67
CA ILE A 160 5.49 15.36 1.74
C ILE A 160 5.76 16.86 1.91
N GLN A 161 7.00 17.21 2.24
CA GLN A 161 7.49 18.58 2.22
C GLN A 161 8.13 18.88 0.87
N VAL A 162 7.72 19.98 0.25
CA VAL A 162 8.38 20.49 -0.94
C VAL A 162 9.56 21.34 -0.48
N ILE A 163 10.72 21.14 -1.10
CA ILE A 163 11.91 21.95 -0.89
C ILE A 163 11.95 23.02 -1.98
N ASP A 164 11.99 24.27 -1.53
CA ASP A 164 12.19 25.50 -2.30
C ASP A 164 13.53 25.49 -3.04
N GLU A 165 13.50 25.80 -4.32
CA GLU A 165 14.65 26.05 -5.17
C GLU A 165 14.53 27.46 -5.75
N ASN A 166 15.65 28.18 -5.85
CA ASN A 166 15.64 29.52 -6.43
C ASN A 166 15.32 29.46 -7.94
N ASP A 167 14.04 29.57 -8.29
CA ASP A 167 13.55 29.52 -9.65
C ASP A 167 12.65 30.69 -10.03
N ASN A 168 12.32 31.57 -9.07
CA ASN A 168 11.70 32.86 -9.32
C ASN A 168 12.76 33.97 -9.43
N VAL A 169 12.53 34.89 -10.36
CA VAL A 169 13.41 36.05 -10.56
C VAL A 169 12.82 37.26 -9.84
N PRO A 170 13.61 38.06 -9.11
CA PRO A 170 13.09 39.23 -8.42
C PRO A 170 12.45 40.20 -9.41
N THR A 171 11.23 40.62 -9.10
CA THR A 171 10.48 41.60 -9.89
C THR A 171 10.69 43.00 -9.31
N ILE A 172 10.98 43.96 -10.19
CA ILE A 172 11.16 45.36 -9.81
C ILE A 172 9.90 46.13 -10.17
N GLN A 173 9.23 46.68 -9.16
CA GLN A 173 8.07 47.53 -9.32
C GLN A 173 8.41 48.99 -9.02
N LEU A 174 8.13 49.87 -9.97
CA LEU A 174 8.34 51.31 -9.79
C LEU A 174 7.18 51.90 -9.00
N MET A 175 7.39 52.15 -7.71
CA MET A 175 6.38 52.68 -6.80
C MET A 175 6.15 54.18 -7.03
N SER A 176 7.23 54.92 -7.27
CA SER A 176 7.15 56.32 -7.68
C SER A 176 8.36 56.72 -8.50
N PHE A 177 8.17 57.63 -9.44
CA PHE A 177 9.23 58.14 -10.29
C PHE A 177 8.95 59.59 -10.67
N SER A 178 9.93 60.45 -10.49
CA SER A 178 9.88 61.83 -10.95
C SER A 178 10.60 61.95 -12.29
N ASN A 179 9.83 62.17 -13.36
CA ASN A 179 10.37 62.36 -14.72
C ASN A 179 11.23 63.64 -14.86
N SER A 180 11.09 64.58 -13.93
CA SER A 180 11.88 65.81 -13.87
C SER A 180 12.37 66.08 -12.46
N VAL A 181 13.59 66.59 -12.35
CA VAL A 181 14.25 66.91 -11.09
C VAL A 181 14.81 68.33 -11.23
N SER A 182 14.58 69.19 -10.25
CA SER A 182 15.09 70.56 -10.26
C SER A 182 16.61 70.55 -10.16
N GLU A 183 17.29 71.46 -10.88
CA GLU A 183 18.75 71.60 -10.78
C GLU A 183 19.22 72.08 -9.41
N ASP A 184 18.34 72.73 -8.63
CA ASP A 184 18.61 73.20 -7.27
C ASP A 184 18.36 72.12 -6.19
N SER A 185 18.10 70.87 -6.60
CA SER A 185 17.79 69.77 -5.67
C SER A 185 18.96 69.47 -4.74
N LEU A 186 18.68 69.41 -3.44
CA LEU A 186 19.68 69.13 -2.43
C LEU A 186 20.13 67.66 -2.48
N PRO A 187 21.38 67.35 -2.05
CA PRO A 187 21.84 65.97 -1.89
C PRO A 187 20.90 65.15 -1.01
N GLY A 188 20.48 63.98 -1.51
CA GLY A 188 19.51 63.09 -0.84
C GLY A 188 18.07 63.22 -1.34
N THR A 189 17.79 64.08 -2.33
CA THR A 189 16.48 64.16 -2.98
C THR A 189 16.13 62.82 -3.65
N THR A 190 15.04 62.18 -3.21
CA THR A 190 14.55 60.93 -3.78
C THR A 190 13.86 61.20 -5.13
N ILE A 191 14.35 60.57 -6.19
CA ILE A 191 13.84 60.73 -7.56
C ILE A 191 13.00 59.54 -8.02
N ALA A 192 13.21 58.39 -7.37
CA ALA A 192 12.52 57.16 -7.64
C ALA A 192 12.41 56.35 -6.36
N VAL A 193 11.31 55.64 -6.21
CA VAL A 193 11.15 54.57 -5.22
C VAL A 193 10.80 53.31 -6.00
N ILE A 194 11.59 52.27 -5.80
CA ILE A 194 11.36 50.94 -6.37
C ILE A 194 11.05 49.97 -5.23
N ASN A 195 10.16 49.02 -5.48
CA ASN A 195 9.97 47.84 -4.67
C ASN A 195 10.59 46.66 -5.42
N VAL A 196 11.33 45.81 -4.73
CA VAL A 196 11.86 44.55 -5.28
C VAL A 196 11.18 43.44 -4.52
N ASP A 197 10.52 42.54 -5.24
CA ASP A 197 9.75 41.43 -4.67
C ASP A 197 10.21 40.14 -5.34
N ASP A 198 10.56 39.14 -4.53
CA ASP A 198 10.96 37.81 -4.96
C ASP A 198 10.02 36.80 -4.30
N GLU A 199 9.49 35.86 -5.07
CA GLU A 199 8.50 34.89 -4.60
C GLU A 199 9.15 33.72 -3.82
N ASP A 200 10.46 33.50 -4.00
CA ASP A 200 11.20 32.45 -3.30
C ASP A 200 11.32 32.73 -1.79
N SER A 201 11.48 31.70 -0.96
CA SER A 201 11.61 31.85 0.51
C SER A 201 13.07 31.89 1.01
N GLU A 202 13.23 32.37 2.24
CA GLU A 202 14.52 32.45 2.96
C GLU A 202 15.63 33.22 2.22
N ARG A 203 16.77 32.56 1.93
CA ARG A 203 17.90 33.17 1.23
C ARG A 203 17.67 33.25 -0.28
N ASN A 204 16.71 32.51 -0.81
CA ASN A 204 16.41 32.49 -2.24
C ASN A 204 15.63 33.76 -2.62
N GLY A 205 14.81 34.31 -1.72
CA GLY A 205 14.07 35.57 -1.94
C GLY A 205 14.73 36.86 -1.40
N LEU A 206 16.06 36.88 -1.21
CA LEU A 206 16.83 38.02 -0.67
C LEU A 206 17.80 38.65 -1.69
#